data_AF-A0A8J8DQZ5-F1
#
_entry.id   AF-A0A8J8DQZ5-F1
#
_cell.length_a   1.000
_cell.length_b   1.000
_cell.length_c   1.000
_cell.angle_alpha   90.00
_cell.angle_beta   90.00
_cell.angle_gamma   90.00
#
_symmetry.space_group_name_H-M   'P 1'
#
loop_
_entity.id
_entity.type
_entity.pdbx_description
1 polymer ?
#
loop_
_entity_poly.entity_id
_entity_poly.type
_entity_poly.pdbx_seq_one_letter_code
_entity_poly.pdbx_strand_id
1 'polypeptide(L)'
;MNIKAVLDVRGLKPPEPVVRIVEALKDLKEGEEIEAISDRPFKDILSKLEEAGYRYELKDAGGAYILKIWNEGNAREISGPSDVECAGEIEINGDTNVGMLIDRYPKALEVLIEYGFTPLKDETLRKTLARTITLREAKELSNLSDKKFEKLLEKLKKLKK
;
A
#
# COMPACT_ATOMS: atom_id res chain seq x y z
N MET A 1 9.96 8.97 -27.91
CA MET A 1 10.40 8.20 -26.73
C MET A 1 10.75 6.79 -27.14
N ASN A 2 11.66 6.15 -26.41
CA ASN A 2 12.07 4.76 -26.64
C ASN A 2 11.66 3.89 -25.44
N ILE A 3 10.84 2.86 -25.66
CA ILE A 3 10.45 1.93 -24.59
C ILE A 3 11.66 1.10 -24.20
N LYS A 4 12.13 1.28 -22.97
CA LYS A 4 13.26 0.56 -22.41
C LYS A 4 12.85 -0.81 -21.86
N ALA A 5 11.75 -0.86 -21.13
CA ALA A 5 11.29 -2.07 -20.46
C ALA A 5 9.78 -2.09 -20.28
N VAL A 6 9.22 -3.31 -20.34
CA VAL A 6 7.83 -3.60 -19.97
C VAL A 6 7.86 -4.54 -18.76
N LEU A 7 7.28 -4.09 -17.65
CA LEU A 7 7.22 -4.80 -16.38
C LEU A 7 5.82 -5.35 -16.15
N ASP A 8 5.68 -6.67 -16.17
CA ASP A 8 4.46 -7.33 -15.71
C ASP A 8 4.55 -7.57 -14.20
N VAL A 9 3.74 -6.83 -13.43
CA VAL A 9 3.69 -6.93 -11.97
C VAL A 9 2.33 -7.45 -11.48
N ARG A 10 1.53 -8.04 -12.38
CA ARG A 10 0.23 -8.62 -12.04
C ARG A 10 0.39 -9.79 -11.08
N GLY A 11 -0.48 -9.85 -10.07
CA GLY A 11 -0.51 -10.94 -9.10
C GLY A 11 0.62 -10.91 -8.07
N LEU A 12 1.55 -9.96 -8.18
CA LEU A 12 2.57 -9.73 -7.15
C LEU A 12 1.94 -9.02 -5.94
N LYS A 13 2.34 -9.42 -4.74
CA LYS A 13 1.89 -8.76 -3.51
C LYS A 13 2.81 -7.57 -3.20
N PRO A 14 2.26 -6.46 -2.67
CA PRO A 14 3.10 -5.38 -2.15
C PRO A 14 4.14 -5.91 -1.14
N PRO A 15 5.39 -5.39 -1.14
CA PRO A 15 5.90 -4.26 -1.93
C PRO A 15 6.49 -4.65 -3.31
N GLU A 16 6.48 -5.92 -3.72
CA GLU A 16 7.18 -6.39 -4.93
C GLU A 16 6.89 -5.59 -6.22
N PRO A 17 5.63 -5.28 -6.59
CA PRO A 17 5.34 -4.49 -7.79
C PRO A 17 6.13 -3.19 -7.83
N VAL A 18 6.22 -2.53 -6.68
CA VAL A 18 6.83 -1.22 -6.61
C VAL A 18 8.35 -1.31 -6.62
N VAL A 19 8.91 -2.29 -5.91
CA VAL A 19 10.36 -2.56 -5.94
C VAL A 19 10.81 -2.74 -7.40
N ARG A 20 10.09 -3.54 -8.18
CA ARG A 20 10.39 -3.77 -9.61
C ARG A 20 10.38 -2.49 -10.44
N ILE A 21 9.39 -1.63 -10.21
CA ILE A 21 9.25 -0.36 -10.93
C ILE A 21 10.39 0.58 -10.57
N VAL A 22 10.66 0.78 -9.28
CA VAL A 22 11.73 1.68 -8.80
C VAL A 22 13.10 1.23 -9.31
N GLU A 23 13.39 -0.07 -9.27
CA GLU A 23 14.63 -0.62 -9.82
C GLU A 23 14.77 -0.32 -11.32
N ALA A 24 13.70 -0.46 -12.11
CA ALA A 24 13.74 -0.14 -13.53
C ALA A 24 13.89 1.37 -13.81
N LEU A 25 13.37 2.22 -12.92
CA LEU A 25 13.49 3.68 -13.03
C LEU A 25 14.90 4.19 -12.73
N LYS A 26 15.69 3.48 -11.90
CA LYS A 26 17.09 3.85 -11.60
C LYS A 26 17.97 3.89 -12.84
N ASP A 27 17.76 2.94 -13.74
CA ASP A 27 18.53 2.87 -14.98
C ASP A 27 17.96 3.80 -16.08
N LEU A 28 16.80 4.43 -15.89
CA LEU A 28 16.06 5.12 -16.95
C LEU A 28 16.70 6.46 -17.34
N LYS A 29 17.21 6.56 -18.57
CA LYS A 29 17.83 7.77 -19.12
C LYS A 29 16.77 8.74 -19.66
N GLU A 30 17.20 9.97 -19.92
CA GLU A 30 16.38 10.99 -20.58
C GLU A 30 15.83 10.49 -21.92
N GLY A 31 14.53 10.66 -22.13
CA GLY A 31 13.82 10.24 -23.35
C GLY A 31 13.48 8.75 -23.41
N GLU A 32 13.88 7.96 -22.41
CA GLU A 32 13.47 6.57 -22.23
C GLU A 32 12.18 6.49 -21.40
N GLU A 33 11.39 5.44 -21.66
CA GLU A 33 10.16 5.15 -20.94
C GLU A 33 10.07 3.67 -20.51
N ILE A 34 9.33 3.40 -19.44
CA ILE A 34 8.96 2.06 -19.00
C ILE A 34 7.44 1.93 -18.94
N GLU A 35 6.94 0.72 -19.15
CA GLU A 35 5.52 0.39 -19.00
C GLU A 35 5.34 -0.67 -17.91
N ALA A 36 4.54 -0.38 -16.89
CA ALA A 36 4.20 -1.34 -15.84
C ALA A 36 2.74 -1.79 -15.99
N ILE A 37 2.50 -3.09 -15.93
CA ILE A 37 1.18 -3.70 -16.06
C ILE A 37 0.80 -4.33 -14.71
N SER A 38 -0.34 -3.95 -14.15
CA SER A 38 -0.82 -4.41 -12.85
C SER A 38 -2.29 -4.81 -12.88
N ASP A 39 -2.69 -5.75 -12.02
CA ASP A 39 -4.08 -6.12 -11.76
C ASP A 39 -4.77 -5.11 -10.82
N ARG A 40 -4.00 -4.17 -10.26
CA ARG A 40 -4.43 -3.15 -9.29
C ARG A 40 -3.95 -1.76 -9.69
N PRO A 41 -4.67 -0.69 -9.31
CA PRO A 41 -4.28 0.67 -9.66
C PRO A 41 -3.02 1.11 -8.90
N PHE A 42 -2.08 1.75 -9.60
CA PHE A 42 -0.76 2.17 -9.09
C PHE A 42 -0.79 3.40 -8.14
N LYS A 43 -1.85 3.58 -7.36
CA LYS A 43 -2.11 4.79 -6.56
C LYS A 43 -0.95 5.22 -5.65
N ASP A 44 -0.11 4.27 -5.26
CA ASP A 44 0.90 4.43 -4.21
C ASP A 44 2.19 5.10 -4.72
N ILE A 45 2.53 4.84 -5.98
CA ILE A 45 3.78 5.31 -6.57
C ILE A 45 3.59 6.63 -7.31
N LEU A 46 2.36 6.99 -7.70
CA LEU A 46 2.08 8.18 -8.52
C LEU A 46 2.65 9.45 -7.89
N SER A 47 2.35 9.72 -6.62
CA SER A 47 2.85 10.92 -5.92
C SER A 47 4.38 10.97 -5.88
N LYS A 48 5.03 9.82 -5.69
CA LYS A 48 6.50 9.75 -5.69
C LYS A 48 7.09 9.99 -7.07
N LEU A 49 6.44 9.50 -8.12
CA LEU A 49 6.87 9.79 -9.49
C LEU A 49 6.85 11.30 -9.74
N GLU A 50 5.81 12.00 -9.28
CA GLU A 50 5.74 13.47 -9.37
C GLU A 50 6.82 14.15 -8.54
N GLU A 51 6.99 13.75 -7.27
CA GLU A 51 8.02 14.30 -6.38
C GLU A 51 9.44 14.08 -6.91
N ALA A 52 9.68 12.91 -7.51
CA ALA A 52 10.94 12.57 -8.14
C ALA A 52 11.10 13.20 -9.54
N GLY A 53 10.09 13.86 -10.09
CA GLY A 53 10.16 14.54 -11.38
C GLY A 53 10.00 13.64 -12.60
N TYR A 54 9.53 12.41 -12.43
CA TYR A 54 9.11 11.54 -13.53
C TYR A 54 7.74 11.97 -14.06
N ARG A 55 7.53 11.79 -15.36
CA ARG A 55 6.20 11.87 -15.97
C ARG A 55 5.59 10.50 -16.07
N TYR A 56 4.26 10.43 -15.97
CA TYR A 56 3.55 9.18 -16.14
C TYR A 56 2.18 9.36 -16.78
N GLU A 57 1.69 8.26 -17.35
CA GLU A 57 0.33 8.12 -17.87
C GLU A 57 -0.24 6.81 -17.33
N LEU A 58 -1.39 6.89 -16.66
CA LEU A 58 -2.13 5.73 -16.19
C LEU A 58 -3.33 5.47 -17.10
N LYS A 59 -3.40 4.27 -17.67
CA LYS A 59 -4.51 3.81 -18.49
C LYS A 59 -5.20 2.62 -17.85
N ASP A 60 -6.51 2.71 -17.68
CA ASP A 60 -7.36 1.59 -17.32
C ASP A 60 -7.78 0.83 -18.58
N ALA A 61 -7.47 -0.47 -18.63
CA ALA A 61 -7.78 -1.36 -19.75
C ALA A 61 -8.90 -2.36 -19.41
N GLY A 62 -9.76 -2.06 -18.42
CA GLY A 62 -10.95 -2.87 -18.11
C GLY A 62 -10.62 -4.26 -17.53
N GLY A 63 -9.51 -4.38 -16.81
CA GLY A 63 -9.02 -5.65 -16.25
C GLY A 63 -7.52 -5.65 -15.93
N ALA A 64 -6.79 -4.67 -16.44
CA ALA A 64 -5.43 -4.35 -16.03
C ALA A 64 -5.22 -2.83 -16.09
N TYR A 65 -4.32 -2.35 -15.24
CA TYR A 65 -3.83 -0.99 -15.23
C TYR A 65 -2.47 -0.96 -15.91
N ILE A 66 -2.29 -0.03 -16.84
CA ILE A 66 -1.03 0.19 -17.55
C ILE A 66 -0.51 1.55 -17.11
N LEU A 67 0.63 1.57 -16.45
CA LEU A 67 1.33 2.78 -16.04
C LEU A 67 2.56 2.97 -16.92
N LYS A 68 2.53 3.99 -17.78
CA LYS A 68 3.70 4.43 -18.54
C LYS A 68 4.45 5.47 -17.74
N ILE A 69 5.76 5.38 -17.65
CA ILE A 69 6.60 6.32 -16.90
C ILE A 69 7.78 6.70 -17.78
N TRP A 70 8.08 7.99 -17.91
CA TRP A 70 9.20 8.47 -18.72
C TRP A 70 9.97 9.59 -18.01
N ASN A 71 11.26 9.69 -18.36
CA ASN A 71 12.15 10.71 -17.84
C ASN A 71 12.37 11.82 -18.88
N GLU A 72 11.99 13.06 -18.55
CA GLU A 72 12.20 14.25 -19.40
C GLU A 72 13.50 15.02 -19.05
N GLY A 73 14.45 14.38 -18.36
CA GLY A 73 15.76 14.98 -18.03
C GLY A 73 15.85 15.63 -16.65
N ASN A 74 14.74 15.67 -15.91
CA ASN A 74 14.67 16.27 -14.56
C ASN A 74 14.40 15.23 -13.45
N ALA A 75 14.27 13.95 -13.81
CA ALA A 75 13.94 12.93 -12.82
C ALA A 75 15.14 12.63 -11.90
N ARG A 76 14.85 12.47 -10.61
CA ARG A 76 15.81 12.09 -9.57
C ARG A 76 15.56 10.66 -9.13
N GLU A 77 16.60 10.00 -8.62
CA GLU A 77 16.47 8.66 -8.06
C GLU A 77 15.43 8.65 -6.92
N ILE A 78 14.49 7.71 -6.99
CA ILE A 78 13.56 7.46 -5.89
C ILE A 78 14.32 6.67 -4.82
N SER A 79 14.61 7.32 -3.70
CA SER A 79 15.28 6.72 -2.54
C SER A 79 14.49 5.52 -2.02
N GLY A 80 14.94 4.30 -2.35
CA GLY A 80 14.64 3.02 -1.68
C GLY A 80 13.17 2.53 -1.65
N PRO A 81 12.95 1.20 -1.57
CA PRO A 81 11.61 0.63 -1.38
C PRO A 81 10.99 0.94 -0.01
N SER A 82 11.80 1.37 0.97
CA SER A 82 11.39 1.71 2.34
C SER A 82 10.45 2.91 2.39
N ASP A 83 10.63 3.87 1.47
CA ASP A 83 9.70 4.99 1.36
C ASP A 83 8.45 4.60 0.56
N VAL A 84 8.45 3.44 -0.10
CA VAL A 84 7.35 2.97 -0.96
C VAL A 84 6.44 1.94 -0.31
N GLU A 85 6.49 1.87 1.02
CA GLU A 85 5.54 1.06 1.78
C GLU A 85 4.13 1.68 1.79
N CYS A 86 3.22 0.92 1.18
CA CYS A 86 1.87 0.64 1.64
C CYS A 86 0.83 1.77 1.55
N ALA A 87 0.45 2.15 0.33
CA ALA A 87 -0.85 2.79 0.10
C ALA A 87 -1.84 1.93 -0.70
N GLY A 88 -1.47 0.71 -1.09
CA GLY A 88 -2.37 -0.17 -1.84
C GLY A 88 -3.56 -0.55 -0.99
N GLU A 89 -4.68 -0.95 -1.61
CA GLU A 89 -5.83 -1.47 -0.88
C GLU A 89 -5.41 -2.72 -0.10
N ILE A 90 -5.02 -2.53 1.16
CA ILE A 90 -4.69 -3.64 2.05
C ILE A 90 -5.96 -4.47 2.20
N GLU A 91 -5.88 -5.76 1.91
CA GLU A 91 -6.99 -6.66 2.21
C GLU A 91 -7.09 -6.77 3.73
N ILE A 92 -8.15 -6.19 4.32
CA ILE A 92 -8.33 -6.22 5.76
C ILE A 92 -8.86 -7.62 6.12
N ASN A 93 -8.01 -8.43 6.74
CA ASN A 93 -8.28 -9.78 7.20
C ASN A 93 -7.57 -10.04 8.55
N GLY A 94 -7.65 -11.26 9.08
CA GLY A 94 -7.07 -11.56 10.40
C GLY A 94 -5.56 -11.34 10.49
N ASP A 95 -4.84 -11.45 9.38
CA ASP A 95 -3.38 -11.36 9.35
C ASP A 95 -2.89 -9.93 9.06
N THR A 96 -3.82 -8.97 8.97
CA THR A 96 -3.50 -7.55 8.83
C THR A 96 -2.86 -7.01 10.12
N ASN A 97 -1.71 -6.36 10.00
CA ASN A 97 -1.03 -5.69 11.11
C ASN A 97 -1.87 -4.51 11.64
N VAL A 98 -2.02 -4.42 12.97
CA VAL A 98 -2.90 -3.43 13.59
C VAL A 98 -2.34 -2.01 13.43
N GLY A 99 -1.04 -1.82 13.61
CA GLY A 99 -0.37 -0.54 13.44
C GLY A 99 -0.49 -0.03 12.00
N MET A 100 -0.19 -0.89 11.02
CA MET A 100 -0.35 -0.55 9.60
C MET A 100 -1.79 -0.17 9.25
N LEU A 101 -2.78 -0.89 9.79
CA LEU A 101 -4.20 -0.59 9.57
C LEU A 101 -4.58 0.80 10.08
N ILE A 102 -4.12 1.18 11.28
CA ILE A 102 -4.44 2.47 11.90
C ILE A 102 -3.72 3.61 11.17
N ASP A 103 -2.45 3.43 10.81
CA ASP A 103 -1.68 4.40 10.03
C ASP A 103 -2.38 4.68 8.69
N ARG A 104 -2.95 3.63 8.05
CA ARG A 104 -3.65 3.75 6.76
C ARG A 104 -5.06 4.31 6.89
N TYR A 105 -5.81 3.85 7.89
CA TYR A 105 -7.19 4.24 8.13
C TYR A 105 -7.33 4.75 9.56
N PRO A 106 -7.12 6.05 9.83
CA PRO A 106 -7.20 6.60 11.19
C PRO A 106 -8.56 6.33 11.86
N LYS A 107 -9.64 6.28 11.08
CA LYS A 107 -11.01 5.91 11.54
C LYS A 107 -11.12 4.46 12.01
N ALA A 108 -10.22 3.57 11.61
CA ALA A 108 -10.19 2.18 12.08
C ALA A 108 -9.91 2.11 13.58
N LEU A 109 -9.19 3.09 14.14
CA LEU A 109 -8.94 3.16 15.58
C LEU A 109 -10.23 3.21 16.39
N GLU A 110 -11.20 4.04 15.97
CA GLU A 110 -12.49 4.17 16.66
C GLU A 110 -13.23 2.84 16.67
N VAL A 111 -13.27 2.18 15.50
CA VAL A 111 -13.90 0.86 15.34
C VAL A 111 -13.18 -0.21 16.18
N LEU A 112 -11.85 -0.21 16.24
CA LEU A 112 -11.11 -1.14 17.09
C LEU A 112 -11.44 -0.91 18.57
N ILE A 113 -11.47 0.34 19.03
CA ILE A 113 -11.81 0.66 20.42
C ILE A 113 -13.24 0.21 20.77
N GLU A 114 -14.22 0.37 19.87
CA GLU A 114 -15.61 -0.09 20.06
C GLU A 114 -15.68 -1.62 20.34
N TYR A 115 -14.74 -2.40 19.81
CA TYR A 115 -14.73 -3.85 19.92
C TYR A 115 -13.83 -4.37 21.05
N GLY A 116 -13.33 -3.48 21.91
CA GLY A 116 -12.60 -3.85 23.12
C GLY A 116 -11.07 -3.69 23.04
N PHE A 117 -10.54 -3.18 21.93
CA PHE A 117 -9.11 -2.91 21.76
C PHE A 117 -8.72 -1.58 22.42
N THR A 118 -9.11 -1.38 23.67
CA THR A 118 -8.96 -0.13 24.43
C THR A 118 -7.52 0.30 24.72
N PRO A 119 -6.50 -0.58 24.80
CA PRO A 119 -5.10 -0.15 24.93
C PRO A 119 -4.63 0.74 23.78
N LEU A 120 -5.25 0.63 22.61
CA LEU A 120 -4.97 1.49 21.46
C LEU A 120 -5.39 2.96 21.68
N LYS A 121 -6.08 3.31 22.78
CA LYS A 121 -6.28 4.73 23.13
C LYS A 121 -4.96 5.42 23.49
N ASP A 122 -3.98 4.69 23.97
CA ASP A 122 -2.66 5.23 24.26
C ASP A 122 -1.84 5.36 22.96
N GLU A 123 -1.23 6.53 22.73
CA GLU A 123 -0.45 6.77 21.51
C GLU A 123 0.86 5.96 21.49
N THR A 124 1.49 5.76 22.64
CA THR A 124 2.73 4.98 22.75
C THR A 124 2.47 3.53 22.42
N LEU A 125 1.39 2.94 22.94
CA LEU A 125 1.00 1.57 22.65
C LEU A 125 0.60 1.37 21.18
N ARG A 126 -0.01 2.38 20.54
CA ARG A 126 -0.26 2.36 19.09
C ARG A 126 1.04 2.29 18.29
N LYS A 127 2.04 3.08 18.67
CA LYS A 127 3.33 3.15 17.95
C LYS A 127 4.27 1.98 18.25
N THR A 128 4.03 1.23 19.33
CA THR A 128 4.87 0.11 19.75
C THR A 128 4.14 -1.22 19.57
N LEU A 129 3.20 -1.53 20.47
CA LEU A 129 2.48 -2.81 20.50
C LEU A 129 1.66 -3.07 19.24
N ALA A 130 0.93 -2.08 18.72
CA ALA A 130 0.07 -2.32 17.56
C ALA A 130 0.87 -2.69 16.31
N ARG A 131 2.13 -2.22 16.21
CA ARG A 131 3.02 -2.56 15.10
C ARG A 131 3.59 -3.98 15.18
N THR A 132 3.53 -4.64 16.33
CA THR A 132 4.07 -6.00 16.50
C THR A 132 3.03 -7.10 16.39
N ILE A 133 1.74 -6.77 16.25
CA ILE A 133 0.65 -7.75 16.27
C ILE A 133 -0.32 -7.58 15.09
N THR A 134 -0.97 -8.67 14.72
CA THR A 134 -2.06 -8.74 13.74
C THR A 134 -3.44 -8.60 14.40
N LEU A 135 -4.49 -8.38 13.61
CA LEU A 135 -5.87 -8.34 14.08
C LEU A 135 -6.29 -9.65 14.78
N ARG A 136 -5.81 -10.80 14.28
CA ARG A 136 -6.05 -12.11 14.88
C ARG A 136 -5.40 -12.22 16.25
N GLU A 137 -4.12 -11.86 16.38
CA GLU A 137 -3.43 -11.87 17.67
C GLU A 137 -4.09 -10.91 18.66
N ALA A 138 -4.48 -9.73 18.19
CA ALA A 138 -5.16 -8.74 19.01
C ALA A 138 -6.57 -9.20 19.48
N LYS A 139 -7.28 -9.99 18.66
CA LYS A 139 -8.52 -10.69 19.04
C LYS A 139 -8.28 -11.66 20.19
N GLU A 140 -7.23 -12.47 20.12
CA GLU A 140 -6.87 -13.42 21.19
C GLU A 140 -6.51 -12.69 22.49
N LEU A 141 -5.69 -11.62 22.41
CA LEU A 141 -5.33 -10.79 23.56
C LEU A 141 -6.54 -10.11 24.22
N SER A 142 -7.56 -9.77 23.43
CA SER A 142 -8.78 -9.10 23.90
C SER A 142 -9.92 -10.09 24.19
N ASN A 143 -9.66 -11.40 24.07
CA ASN A 143 -10.62 -12.49 24.24
C ASN A 143 -11.94 -12.27 23.47
N LEU A 144 -11.83 -11.78 22.23
CA LEU A 144 -12.97 -11.43 21.38
C LEU A 144 -13.52 -12.69 20.68
N SER A 145 -14.81 -12.97 20.83
CA SER A 145 -15.46 -14.11 20.16
C SER A 145 -15.38 -14.01 18.63
N ASP A 146 -15.25 -15.13 17.91
CA ASP A 146 -15.19 -15.17 16.44
C ASP A 146 -16.32 -14.40 15.76
N LYS A 147 -17.56 -14.57 16.22
CA LYS A 147 -18.73 -13.84 15.67
C LYS A 147 -18.61 -12.32 15.79
N LYS A 148 -17.97 -11.82 16.85
CA LYS A 148 -17.71 -10.37 17.00
C LYS A 148 -16.51 -9.94 16.16
N PHE A 149 -15.52 -10.80 16.00
CA PHE A 149 -14.35 -10.56 15.16
C PHE A 149 -14.71 -10.47 13.67
N GLU A 150 -15.60 -11.34 13.17
CA GLU A 150 -16.12 -11.25 11.81
C GLU A 150 -16.81 -9.91 11.55
N LYS A 151 -17.69 -9.48 12.48
CA LYS A 151 -18.36 -8.18 12.41
C LYS A 151 -17.38 -7.00 12.45
N LEU A 152 -16.29 -7.11 13.21
CA LEU A 152 -15.22 -6.13 13.24
C LEU A 152 -14.59 -6.01 11.85
N LEU A 153 -14.17 -7.14 11.26
CA LEU A 153 -13.57 -7.17 9.93
C LEU A 153 -14.51 -6.59 8.87
N GLU A 154 -15.80 -6.89 8.92
CA GLU A 154 -16.80 -6.29 8.03
C GLU A 154 -16.89 -4.77 8.18
N LYS A 155 -16.89 -4.24 9.40
CA LYS A 155 -16.87 -2.79 9.64
C LYS A 155 -15.60 -2.16 9.10
N LEU A 156 -14.44 -2.75 9.38
CA LEU A 156 -13.15 -2.24 8.91
C LEU A 156 -13.07 -2.23 7.38
N LYS A 157 -13.56 -3.28 6.71
CA LYS A 157 -13.66 -3.34 5.24
C LYS A 157 -14.54 -2.24 4.65
N LYS A 158 -15.57 -1.78 5.38
CA LYS A 158 -16.44 -0.68 4.94
C LYS A 158 -15.78 0.69 5.05
N LEU A 159 -14.71 0.84 5.85
CA LEU A 159 -13.93 2.08 5.93
C LEU A 159 -13.10 2.34 4.67
N LYS A 160 -13.03 1.37 3.75
CA LYS A 160 -12.41 1.53 2.43
C LYS A 160 -13.24 2.38 1.47
N LYS A 161 -14.49 2.71 1.81
CA LYS A 161 -15.42 3.49 0.97
C LYS A 161 -15.29 4.99 1.18
#